data_AF-A0A1F8XVY9-F1
#
_entry.id   AF-A0A1F8XVY9-F1
#
_cell.length_a   1.000
_cell.length_b   1.000
_cell.length_c   1.000
_cell.angle_alpha   90.00
_cell.angle_beta   90.00
_cell.angle_gamma   90.00
#
_symmetry.space_group_name_H-M   'P 1'
#
loop_
_entity.id
_entity.type
_entity.pdbx_description
1 polymer ?
#
loop_
_entity_poly.entity_id
_entity_poly.type
_entity_poly.pdbx_seq_one_letter_code
_entity_poly.pdbx_strand_id
1 'polypeptide(L)'
;MKRSIVTGAIATLMAVAVFGAPAVSMADEHAHEGIKHMKVGIDHIKEAIDHFELSKKHTRNKHAEKALINARQAIKEAEDAIRHAEEVPDPPVIPLRPLLPPPLR
;
A
#
# COMPACT_ATOMS: atom_id res chain seq x y z
N MET A 1 9.55 34.24 -33.95
CA MET A 1 10.01 32.89 -33.53
C MET A 1 9.68 32.64 -32.06
N LYS A 2 8.40 32.48 -31.67
CA LYS A 2 8.00 32.17 -30.27
C LYS A 2 6.60 31.54 -30.21
N ARG A 3 6.35 30.40 -30.89
CA ARG A 3 5.06 29.69 -30.77
C ARG A 3 5.16 28.15 -30.73
N SER A 4 6.34 27.57 -30.89
CA SER A 4 6.47 26.10 -31.06
C SER A 4 6.80 25.31 -29.79
N ILE A 5 6.97 25.96 -28.63
CA ILE A 5 7.40 25.27 -27.40
C ILE A 5 6.19 24.75 -26.59
N VAL A 6 5.02 25.37 -26.72
CA VAL A 6 3.83 25.00 -25.92
C VAL A 6 3.20 23.70 -26.42
N THR A 7 3.30 23.39 -27.71
CA THR A 7 2.70 22.17 -28.30
C THR A 7 3.48 20.89 -27.96
N GLY A 8 4.79 20.98 -27.73
CA GLY A 8 5.63 19.82 -27.40
C GLY A 8 5.43 19.32 -25.98
N ALA A 9 5.15 20.22 -25.02
CA ALA A 9 4.97 19.85 -23.61
C ALA A 9 3.64 19.12 -23.33
N ILE A 10 2.63 19.32 -24.19
CA ILE A 10 1.32 18.66 -24.04
C ILE A 10 1.36 17.23 -24.58
N ALA A 11 2.16 16.97 -25.62
CA ALA A 11 2.30 15.63 -26.22
C ALA A 11 3.04 14.64 -25.29
N THR A 12 4.02 15.10 -24.52
CA THR A 12 4.72 14.26 -23.53
C THR A 12 3.89 13.99 -22.28
N LEU A 13 2.99 14.90 -21.88
CA LEU A 13 2.08 14.66 -20.75
C LEU A 13 1.03 13.58 -21.07
N MET A 14 0.57 13.51 -22.33
CA MET A 14 -0.40 12.50 -22.80
C MET A 14 0.19 11.09 -22.91
N ALA A 15 1.50 10.95 -23.13
CA ALA A 15 2.15 9.64 -23.23
C ALA A 15 2.21 8.88 -21.89
N VAL A 16 2.25 9.59 -20.76
CA VAL A 16 2.20 8.99 -19.41
C VAL A 16 0.79 8.45 -19.09
N ALA A 17 -0.26 9.08 -19.63
CA ALA A 17 -1.64 8.69 -19.38
C ALA A 17 -2.08 7.41 -20.14
N VAL A 18 -1.43 7.09 -21.27
CA VAL A 18 -1.84 5.96 -22.13
C VAL A 18 -1.08 4.66 -21.81
N PHE A 19 0.13 4.75 -21.22
CA PHE A 19 0.97 3.58 -20.92
C PHE A 19 1.16 3.29 -19.42
N GLY A 20 0.64 4.13 -18.52
CA GLY A 20 0.77 3.94 -17.06
C GLY A 20 -0.16 2.87 -16.46
N ALA A 21 -1.23 2.48 -17.16
CA ALA A 21 -2.29 1.63 -16.60
C ALA A 21 -1.85 0.25 -16.06
N PRO A 22 -1.01 -0.55 -16.75
CA PRO A 22 -0.69 -1.90 -16.26
C PRO A 22 0.24 -1.87 -15.05
N ALA A 23 1.13 -0.88 -14.93
CA ALA A 23 2.02 -0.79 -13.77
C ALA A 23 1.26 -0.42 -12.48
N VAL A 24 0.21 0.39 -12.61
CA VAL A 24 -0.62 0.80 -11.47
C VAL A 24 -1.52 -0.35 -11.01
N SER A 25 -2.12 -1.13 -11.92
CA SER A 25 -2.94 -2.28 -11.51
C SER A 25 -2.11 -3.43 -10.94
N MET A 26 -0.90 -3.67 -11.45
CA MET A 26 0.02 -4.64 -10.87
C MET A 26 0.51 -4.20 -9.48
N ALA A 27 0.75 -2.90 -9.27
CA ALA A 27 1.13 -2.38 -7.96
C ALA A 27 0.01 -2.56 -6.93
N ASP A 28 -1.25 -2.41 -7.35
CA ASP A 28 -2.42 -2.61 -6.51
C ASP A 28 -2.64 -4.08 -6.12
N GLU A 29 -2.48 -5.02 -7.06
CA GLU A 29 -2.56 -6.47 -6.78
C GLU A 29 -1.46 -6.93 -5.80
N HIS A 30 -0.22 -6.48 -6.00
CA HIS A 30 0.88 -6.80 -5.08
C HIS A 30 0.69 -6.17 -3.70
N ALA A 31 0.10 -4.97 -3.62
CA ALA A 31 -0.20 -4.32 -2.34
C ALA A 31 -1.25 -5.13 -1.56
N HIS A 32 -2.32 -5.58 -2.22
CA HIS A 32 -3.35 -6.43 -1.62
C HIS A 32 -2.78 -7.77 -1.12
N GLU A 33 -1.92 -8.43 -1.91
CA GLU A 33 -1.26 -9.66 -1.49
C GLU A 33 -0.29 -9.43 -0.32
N GLY A 34 0.43 -8.29 -0.33
CA GLY A 34 1.25 -7.85 0.79
C GLY A 34 0.46 -7.69 2.09
N ILE A 35 -0.73 -7.06 2.03
CA ILE A 35 -1.64 -6.93 3.17
C ILE A 35 -2.08 -8.30 3.68
N LYS A 36 -2.42 -9.25 2.79
CA LYS A 36 -2.75 -10.64 3.21
C LYS A 36 -1.59 -11.30 3.94
N HIS A 37 -0.37 -11.20 3.43
CA HIS A 37 0.81 -11.76 4.08
C HIS A 37 1.08 -11.11 5.45
N MET A 38 0.87 -9.81 5.60
CA MET A 38 0.98 -9.14 6.89
C MET A 38 -0.06 -9.66 7.89
N LYS A 39 -1.32 -9.90 7.46
CA LYS A 39 -2.37 -10.50 8.31
C LYS A 39 -1.97 -11.90 8.80
N VAL A 40 -1.45 -12.76 7.92
CA VAL A 40 -0.90 -14.08 8.31
C VAL A 40 0.29 -13.94 9.26
N GLY A 41 1.17 -12.96 9.02
CA GLY A 41 2.30 -12.66 9.90
C GLY A 41 1.86 -12.26 11.32
N ILE A 42 0.80 -11.46 11.44
CA ILE A 42 0.21 -11.10 12.74
C ILE A 42 -0.28 -12.36 13.47
N ASP A 43 -0.93 -13.30 12.77
CA ASP A 43 -1.42 -14.54 13.38
C ASP A 43 -0.27 -15.39 13.93
N HIS A 44 0.84 -15.54 13.18
CA HIS A 44 2.04 -16.22 13.69
C HIS A 44 2.65 -15.52 14.91
N ILE A 45 2.62 -14.19 14.98
CA ILE A 45 3.12 -13.46 16.15
C ILE A 45 2.20 -13.69 17.36
N LYS A 46 0.88 -13.78 17.16
CA LYS A 46 -0.08 -14.13 18.23
C LYS A 46 0.20 -15.53 18.79
N GLU A 47 0.43 -16.52 17.93
CA GLU A 47 0.84 -17.87 18.38
C GLU A 47 2.19 -17.85 19.14
N ALA A 48 3.16 -17.06 18.68
CA ALA A 48 4.42 -16.89 19.39
C ALA A 48 4.24 -16.25 20.77
N ILE A 49 3.33 -15.27 20.90
CA ILE A 49 2.94 -14.68 22.19
C ILE A 49 2.41 -15.76 23.13
N ASP A 50 1.49 -16.62 22.67
CA ASP A 50 0.93 -17.69 23.50
C ASP A 50 2.03 -18.64 24.02
N HIS A 51 2.99 -18.99 23.17
CA HIS A 51 4.15 -19.79 23.58
C HIS A 51 5.05 -19.06 24.58
N PHE A 52 5.27 -17.76 24.41
CA PHE A 52 6.05 -16.97 25.37
C PHE A 52 5.32 -16.82 26.72
N GLU A 53 4.00 -16.69 26.73
CA GLU A 53 3.21 -16.65 27.97
C GLU A 53 3.27 -17.97 28.72
N LEU A 54 3.14 -19.09 28.00
CA LEU A 54 3.31 -20.42 28.55
C LEU A 54 4.72 -20.61 29.13
N SER A 55 5.75 -20.22 28.37
CA SER A 55 7.14 -20.27 28.83
C SER A 55 7.36 -19.41 30.08
N LYS A 56 6.82 -18.19 30.11
CA LYS A 56 6.89 -17.29 31.28
C LYS A 56 6.27 -17.93 32.53
N LYS A 57 5.11 -18.56 32.38
CA LYS A 57 4.39 -19.26 33.47
C LYS A 57 5.23 -20.38 34.08
N HIS A 58 5.95 -21.14 33.26
CA HIS A 58 6.70 -22.31 33.72
C HIS A 58 8.14 -22.00 34.16
N THR A 59 8.78 -20.97 33.58
CA THR A 59 10.23 -20.74 33.74
C THR A 59 10.57 -19.47 34.52
N ARG A 60 9.60 -18.56 34.75
CA ARG A 60 9.83 -17.20 35.31
C ARG A 60 10.92 -16.43 34.57
N ASN A 61 11.10 -16.69 33.28
CA ASN A 61 12.15 -16.07 32.48
C ASN A 61 11.85 -14.57 32.24
N LYS A 62 12.64 -13.69 32.86
CA LYS A 62 12.55 -12.22 32.68
C LYS A 62 12.70 -11.74 31.24
N HIS A 63 13.35 -12.52 30.37
CA HIS A 63 13.47 -12.19 28.94
C HIS A 63 12.17 -12.46 28.17
N ALA A 64 11.32 -13.35 28.66
CA ALA A 64 10.02 -13.61 28.04
C ALA A 64 9.09 -12.39 28.15
N GLU A 65 9.18 -11.61 29.24
CA GLU A 65 8.38 -10.40 29.41
C GLU A 65 8.74 -9.32 28.40
N LYS A 66 10.03 -9.06 28.17
CA LYS A 66 10.48 -8.11 27.14
C LYS A 66 10.11 -8.59 25.73
N ALA A 67 10.21 -9.90 25.46
CA ALA A 67 9.79 -10.48 24.19
C ALA A 67 8.28 -10.29 23.94
N LEU A 68 7.45 -10.49 24.96
CA LEU A 68 6.00 -10.27 24.90
C LEU A 68 5.64 -8.81 24.60
N ILE A 69 6.33 -7.85 25.23
CA ILE A 69 6.11 -6.42 24.96
C ILE A 69 6.43 -6.10 23.50
N ASN A 70 7.59 -6.56 23.00
CA ASN A 70 7.99 -6.32 21.62
C ASN A 70 7.05 -6.98 20.61
N ALA A 71 6.59 -8.20 20.88
CA ALA A 71 5.66 -8.91 20.00
C ALA A 71 4.31 -8.18 19.91
N ARG A 72 3.77 -7.69 21.04
CA ARG A 72 2.53 -6.91 21.07
C ARG A 72 2.67 -5.57 20.34
N GLN A 73 3.82 -4.91 20.50
CA GLN A 73 4.11 -3.67 19.78
C GLN A 73 4.20 -3.91 18.27
N ALA A 74 4.86 -5.00 17.84
CA ALA A 74 4.96 -5.37 16.42
C ALA A 74 3.58 -5.64 15.79
N ILE A 75 2.66 -6.28 16.52
CA ILE A 75 1.28 -6.46 16.05
C ILE A 75 0.60 -5.10 15.85
N LYS A 76 0.70 -4.19 16.83
CA LYS A 76 0.10 -2.85 16.71
C LYS A 76 0.65 -2.08 15.50
N GLU A 77 1.96 -2.12 15.28
CA GLU A 77 2.59 -1.47 14.13
C GLU A 77 2.15 -2.08 12.80
N ALA A 78 2.03 -3.41 12.74
CA ALA A 78 1.53 -4.10 11.55
C ALA A 78 0.06 -3.77 11.26
N GLU A 79 -0.80 -3.73 12.29
CA GLU A 79 -2.21 -3.34 12.17
C GLU A 79 -2.36 -1.86 11.75
N ASP A 80 -1.53 -0.97 12.31
CA ASP A 80 -1.49 0.44 11.90
C ASP A 80 -1.06 0.57 10.44
N ALA A 81 -0.04 -0.17 9.99
CA ALA A 81 0.41 -0.17 8.60
C ALA A 81 -0.63 -0.74 7.63
N ILE A 82 -1.33 -1.82 8.00
CA ILE A 82 -2.46 -2.36 7.21
C ILE A 82 -3.55 -1.31 7.05
N ARG A 83 -3.97 -0.66 8.15
CA ARG A 83 -5.00 0.37 8.09
C ARG A 83 -4.61 1.52 7.16
N HIS A 84 -3.37 2.00 7.25
CA HIS A 84 -2.89 3.06 6.35
C HIS A 84 -2.88 2.60 4.89
N ALA A 85 -2.53 1.35 4.62
CA ALA A 85 -2.53 0.79 3.27
C ALA A 85 -3.96 0.62 2.70
N GLU A 86 -4.93 0.24 3.54
CA GLU A 86 -6.34 0.10 3.17
C GLU A 86 -7.08 1.45 3.06
N GLU A 87 -6.60 2.50 3.74
CA GLU A 87 -7.20 3.86 3.71
C GLU A 87 -6.79 4.69 2.48
N VAL A 88 -5.82 4.26 1.65
CA VAL A 88 -5.46 4.96 0.41
C VAL A 88 -6.59 4.78 -0.61
N PRO A 89 -7.40 5.80 -0.91
CA PRO A 89 -8.43 5.69 -1.91
C PRO A 89 -7.75 5.63 -3.28
N ASP A 90 -8.33 4.87 -4.21
CA ASP A 90 -8.00 4.98 -5.63
C ASP A 90 -7.93 6.47 -6.02
N PRO A 91 -6.88 6.91 -6.74
CA PRO A 91 -6.89 8.26 -7.29
C PRO A 91 -8.17 8.43 -8.10
N PRO A 92 -8.88 9.57 -7.99
CA PRO A 92 -10.15 9.75 -8.68
C PRO A 92 -9.94 9.48 -10.16
N VAL A 93 -10.66 8.50 -10.70
CA VAL A 93 -10.75 8.27 -12.14
C VAL A 93 -11.44 9.50 -12.71
N ILE A 94 -10.67 10.50 -13.14
CA ILE A 94 -11.20 11.63 -13.88
C ILE A 94 -11.61 11.08 -15.25
N PRO A 95 -12.91 10.97 -15.57
CA PRO A 95 -13.30 10.56 -16.90
C PRO A 95 -12.76 11.61 -17.87
N LEU A 96 -11.81 11.22 -18.72
CA LEU A 96 -11.34 12.05 -19.82
C LEU A 96 -12.53 12.27 -20.75
N ARG A 97 -13.25 13.38 -20.56
CA ARG A 97 -14.30 13.79 -21.49
C ARG A 97 -13.64 13.96 -22.87
N PRO A 98 -14.12 13.27 -23.92
CA PRO A 98 -13.58 13.47 -25.26
C PRO A 98 -13.73 14.94 -25.61
N LEU A 99 -12.61 15.62 -25.86
CA LEU A 99 -12.62 16.95 -26.46
C LEU A 99 -13.15 16.77 -27.88
N LEU A 100 -14.45 17.01 -28.07
CA LEU A 100 -15.04 17.05 -29.40
C LEU A 100 -14.27 18.14 -30.18
N PRO A 101 -13.68 17.84 -31.35
CA PRO A 101 -13.04 18.87 -32.15
C PRO A 101 -14.06 19.96 -32.49
N PRO A 102 -13.66 21.25 -32.48
CA PRO A 102 -14.56 22.33 -32.84
C PRO A 102 -15.08 22.11 -34.27
N PRO A 103 -16.35 22.45 -34.56
CA PRO A 103 -16.91 22.28 -35.89
C PRO A 103 -16.09 23.11 -36.88
N LEU A 104 -15.64 22.46 -37.95
CA LEU A 104 -15.02 23.13 -39.08
C LEU A 104 -16.05 24.11 -39.66
N ARG A 105 -15.78 25.42 -39.53
CA ARG A 105 -16.46 26.47 -40.29
C ARG A 105 -15.68 26.76 -41.55
#